data_AF-A0A8J4QZT2-F1
#
_entry.id   AF-A0A8J4QZT2-F1
#
_cell.length_a   1.000
_cell.length_b   1.000
_cell.length_c   1.000
_cell.angle_alpha   90.00
_cell.angle_beta   90.00
_cell.angle_gamma   90.00
#
_symmetry.space_group_name_H-M   'P 1'
#
loop_
_entity.id
_entity.type
_entity.pdbx_description
1 polymer ?
#
loop_
_entity_poly.entity_id
_entity_poly.type
_entity_poly.pdbx_seq_one_letter_code
_entity_poly.pdbx_strand_id
1 'polypeptide(L)'
;MIDSGSKFTYLVEEAYNKVREEIVRLVGPRQKKGYVCDGGMADMCFDGNAIEIGRLIGNMVFEVEKGMEIVVEKERVLTDVGRRVHCIGIGRCDGLGATSNIIGNIHQQNQRVEFDLANRRVGFGKADCSRSIVKVEQVTEEAESLKQSLDRYFLRNQKRTMEAKERAELLGRANGESHILRIFDEEAQARQSVRSSARMLEEASLTGEAILSAMSGSRERLKNAQRKALDVLNTVGLSNSVLRLIERRHRVDNWIKYAGMILTLVIVFIIWRWTR
;
A
#
# COMPACT_ATOMS: atom_id res chain seq x y z
N MET A 1 12.92 -11.30 12.51
CA MET A 1 13.04 -10.21 11.52
C MET A 1 11.81 -9.31 11.61
N ILE A 2 11.95 -8.01 11.42
CA ILE A 2 10.81 -7.06 11.31
C ILE A 2 10.72 -6.71 9.83
N ASP A 3 9.56 -6.91 9.21
CA ASP A 3 9.39 -6.73 7.77
C ASP A 3 8.11 -5.95 7.45
N SER A 4 8.24 -4.85 6.72
CA SER A 4 7.11 -4.04 6.24
C SER A 4 6.51 -4.56 4.93
N GLY A 5 7.21 -5.46 4.20
CA GLY A 5 6.73 -6.08 2.97
C GLY A 5 5.70 -7.19 3.18
N SER A 6 5.72 -7.79 4.37
CA SER A 6 4.80 -8.85 4.79
C SER A 6 3.54 -8.29 5.45
N LYS A 7 2.35 -8.75 5.01
CA LYS A 7 1.09 -8.34 5.63
C LYS A 7 0.95 -8.97 7.03
N PHE A 8 1.13 -10.28 7.12
CA PHE A 8 1.03 -11.06 8.35
C PHE A 8 2.39 -11.30 8.99
N THR A 9 2.38 -11.65 10.26
CA THR A 9 3.54 -12.21 10.95
C THR A 9 3.68 -13.66 10.56
N TYR A 10 4.89 -14.11 10.26
CA TYR A 10 5.14 -15.52 9.96
C TYR A 10 6.07 -16.10 11.01
N LEU A 11 5.69 -17.26 11.53
CA LEU A 11 6.48 -18.00 12.50
C LEU A 11 6.98 -19.29 11.87
N VAL A 12 8.17 -19.72 12.28
CA VAL A 12 8.67 -21.07 11.98
C VAL A 12 7.70 -22.11 12.54
N GLU A 13 7.64 -23.28 11.91
CA GLU A 13 6.62 -24.30 12.18
C GLU A 13 6.47 -24.64 13.67
N GLU A 14 7.58 -24.79 14.39
CA GLU A 14 7.58 -25.08 15.83
C GLU A 14 6.85 -24.00 16.65
N ALA A 15 7.16 -22.73 16.40
CA ALA A 15 6.54 -21.60 17.09
C ALA A 15 5.08 -21.40 16.65
N TYR A 16 4.81 -21.56 15.36
CA TYR A 16 3.46 -21.47 14.81
C TYR A 16 2.52 -22.48 15.45
N ASN A 17 2.95 -23.76 15.52
CA ASN A 17 2.12 -24.83 16.04
C ASN A 17 1.79 -24.62 17.52
N LYS A 18 2.73 -24.11 18.32
CA LYS A 18 2.49 -23.78 19.74
C LYS A 18 1.48 -22.66 19.92
N VAL A 19 1.60 -21.57 19.15
CA VAL A 19 0.63 -20.47 19.20
C VAL A 19 -0.74 -20.96 18.75
N ARG A 20 -0.79 -21.76 17.67
CA ARG A 20 -2.02 -22.31 17.12
C ARG A 20 -2.74 -23.22 18.12
N GLU A 21 -2.03 -24.13 18.77
CA GLU A 21 -2.59 -25.01 19.79
C GLU A 21 -3.27 -24.21 20.90
N GLU A 22 -2.60 -23.16 21.41
CA GLU A 22 -3.13 -22.33 22.48
C GLU A 22 -4.33 -21.50 22.03
N ILE A 23 -4.26 -20.84 20.87
CA ILE A 23 -5.38 -20.05 20.35
C ILE A 23 -6.61 -20.93 20.09
N VAL A 24 -6.41 -22.12 19.51
CA VAL A 24 -7.51 -23.06 19.26
C VAL A 24 -8.09 -23.58 20.59
N ARG A 25 -7.25 -23.80 21.61
CA ARG A 25 -7.70 -24.17 22.96
C ARG A 25 -8.56 -23.08 23.60
N LEU A 26 -8.16 -21.81 23.46
CA LEU A 26 -8.88 -20.66 24.05
C LEU A 26 -10.21 -20.36 23.33
N VAL A 27 -10.22 -20.41 22.01
CA VAL A 27 -11.40 -20.04 21.20
C VAL A 27 -12.36 -21.22 21.00
N GLY A 28 -11.84 -22.46 21.04
CA GLY A 28 -12.62 -23.68 21.00
C GLY A 28 -13.37 -23.89 19.67
N PRO A 29 -14.68 -24.20 19.71
CA PRO A 29 -15.43 -24.70 18.54
C PRO A 29 -15.68 -23.66 17.44
N ARG A 30 -15.36 -22.39 17.68
CA ARG A 30 -15.54 -21.31 16.69
C ARG A 30 -14.50 -21.36 15.56
N GLN A 31 -13.51 -22.25 15.63
CA GLN A 31 -12.52 -22.42 14.57
C GLN A 31 -13.15 -22.92 13.28
N LYS A 32 -12.93 -22.17 12.19
CA LYS A 32 -13.38 -22.53 10.86
C LYS A 32 -12.40 -23.49 10.21
N LYS A 33 -12.73 -24.78 10.22
CA LYS A 33 -11.89 -25.83 9.63
C LYS A 33 -11.80 -25.70 8.11
N GLY A 34 -10.60 -25.91 7.57
CA GLY A 34 -10.34 -25.90 6.12
C GLY A 34 -10.35 -24.52 5.46
N TYR A 35 -10.50 -23.45 6.25
CA TYR A 35 -10.36 -22.09 5.75
C TYR A 35 -8.93 -21.60 5.94
N VAL A 36 -8.29 -21.24 4.84
CA VAL A 36 -6.92 -20.73 4.84
C VAL A 36 -6.84 -19.38 4.17
N CYS A 37 -6.05 -18.50 4.75
CA CYS A 37 -5.78 -17.16 4.25
C CYS A 37 -4.37 -17.04 3.70
N ASP A 38 -4.16 -15.96 2.94
CA ASP A 38 -2.83 -15.49 2.56
C ASP A 38 -1.99 -16.57 1.84
N GLY A 39 -2.54 -17.10 0.75
CA GLY A 39 -1.87 -18.13 -0.05
C GLY A 39 -1.74 -19.49 0.64
N GLY A 40 -2.51 -19.74 1.71
CA GLY A 40 -2.52 -21.02 2.42
C GLY A 40 -1.64 -21.04 3.68
N MET A 41 -1.03 -19.91 4.06
CA MET A 41 -0.05 -19.87 5.13
C MET A 41 -0.66 -19.61 6.51
N ALA A 42 -1.88 -19.08 6.58
CA ALA A 42 -2.57 -18.80 7.85
C ALA A 42 -3.90 -19.57 7.95
N ASP A 43 -4.02 -20.46 8.93
CA ASP A 43 -5.19 -21.34 9.13
C ASP A 43 -5.94 -21.10 10.46
N MET A 44 -5.49 -20.14 11.26
CA MET A 44 -6.14 -19.72 12.51
C MET A 44 -7.28 -18.76 12.25
N CYS A 45 -8.36 -19.28 11.66
CA CYS A 45 -9.54 -18.53 11.25
C CYS A 45 -10.78 -18.98 12.03
N PHE A 46 -11.66 -18.03 12.34
CA PHE A 46 -12.80 -18.22 13.24
C PHE A 46 -14.06 -17.60 12.67
N ASP A 47 -15.19 -18.28 12.85
CA ASP A 47 -16.51 -17.77 12.51
C ASP A 47 -17.10 -16.99 13.70
N GLY A 48 -17.65 -15.80 13.44
CA GLY A 48 -18.37 -15.02 14.45
C GLY A 48 -17.93 -13.56 14.55
N ASN A 49 -18.05 -12.98 15.74
CA ASN A 49 -17.70 -11.59 16.01
C ASN A 49 -16.24 -11.48 16.50
N ALA A 50 -15.42 -10.67 15.82
CA ALA A 50 -14.02 -10.44 16.18
C ALA A 50 -13.81 -9.97 17.63
N ILE A 51 -14.68 -9.12 18.16
CA ILE A 51 -14.55 -8.55 19.52
C ILE A 51 -14.72 -9.64 20.57
N GLU A 52 -15.70 -10.53 20.40
CA GLU A 52 -15.93 -11.63 21.33
C GLU A 52 -14.76 -12.62 21.32
N ILE A 53 -14.29 -12.98 20.12
CA ILE A 53 -13.19 -13.94 19.96
C ILE A 53 -11.88 -13.32 20.49
N GLY A 54 -11.64 -12.04 20.20
CA GLY A 54 -10.52 -11.29 20.76
C GLY A 54 -10.53 -11.27 22.29
N ARG A 55 -11.69 -11.09 22.93
CA ARG A 55 -11.82 -11.16 24.39
C ARG A 55 -11.48 -12.54 24.98
N LEU A 56 -11.77 -13.63 24.26
CA LEU A 56 -11.41 -14.99 24.68
C LEU A 56 -9.90 -15.22 24.61
N ILE A 57 -9.25 -14.67 23.58
CA ILE A 57 -7.79 -14.78 23.40
C ILE A 57 -7.05 -13.88 24.40
N GLY A 58 -7.56 -12.67 24.64
CA GLY A 58 -6.89 -11.67 25.44
C GLY A 58 -5.83 -10.89 24.67
N ASN A 59 -5.01 -10.14 25.39
CA ASN A 59 -3.89 -9.42 24.80
C ASN A 59 -2.79 -10.41 24.44
N MET A 60 -2.24 -10.28 23.24
CA MET A 60 -1.09 -11.05 22.80
C MET A 60 0.16 -10.20 22.95
N VAL A 61 1.24 -10.77 23.49
CA VAL A 61 2.48 -10.04 23.73
C VAL A 61 3.62 -10.81 23.08
N PHE A 62 4.38 -10.14 22.19
CA PHE A 62 5.68 -10.65 21.77
C PHE A 62 6.73 -10.10 22.74
N GLU A 63 7.24 -10.98 23.58
CA GLU A 63 8.37 -10.68 24.44
C GLU A 63 9.66 -10.76 23.61
N VAL A 64 10.43 -9.68 23.67
CA VAL A 64 11.72 -9.53 23.01
C VAL A 64 12.78 -9.32 24.10
N GLU A 65 14.04 -9.60 23.77
CA GLU A 65 15.15 -9.49 24.71
C GLU A 65 15.14 -8.20 25.55
N LYS A 66 15.54 -8.35 26.81
CA LYS A 66 15.63 -7.26 27.81
C LYS A 66 14.27 -6.70 28.23
N GLY A 67 13.23 -7.53 28.22
CA GLY A 67 11.90 -7.18 28.74
C GLY A 67 11.14 -6.18 27.86
N MET A 68 11.46 -6.13 26.57
CA MET A 68 10.71 -5.31 25.62
C MET A 68 9.50 -6.08 25.14
N GLU A 69 8.33 -5.47 25.20
CA GLU A 69 7.07 -6.11 24.87
C GLU A 69 6.37 -5.40 23.71
N ILE A 70 6.10 -6.14 22.64
CA ILE A 70 5.22 -5.70 21.56
C ILE A 70 3.82 -6.21 21.89
N VAL A 71 2.99 -5.33 22.43
CA VAL A 71 1.62 -5.66 22.86
C VAL A 71 0.65 -5.49 21.69
N VAL A 72 -0.07 -6.56 21.39
CA VAL A 72 -1.22 -6.59 20.48
C VAL A 72 -2.48 -6.67 21.33
N GLU A 73 -3.24 -5.58 21.34
CA GLU A 73 -4.48 -5.47 22.11
C GLU A 73 -5.54 -6.43 21.59
N LYS A 74 -6.33 -7.02 22.49
CA LYS A 74 -7.36 -8.03 22.19
C LYS A 74 -8.35 -7.60 21.10
N GLU A 75 -8.62 -6.31 20.96
CA GLU A 75 -9.47 -5.74 19.91
C GLU A 75 -8.86 -5.84 18.50
N ARG A 76 -7.55 -6.07 18.39
CA ARG A 76 -6.76 -6.03 17.14
C ARG A 76 -6.02 -7.33 16.83
N VAL A 77 -6.14 -8.35 17.68
CA VAL A 77 -5.55 -9.68 17.46
C VAL A 77 -6.09 -10.36 16.20
N LEU A 78 -7.32 -10.01 15.79
CA LEU A 78 -8.01 -10.59 14.64
C LEU A 78 -8.12 -9.59 13.50
N THR A 79 -7.95 -10.08 12.27
CA THR A 79 -8.17 -9.33 11.03
C THR A 79 -9.39 -9.86 10.28
N ASP A 80 -10.19 -8.95 9.74
CA ASP A 80 -11.30 -9.32 8.86
C ASP A 80 -10.76 -9.74 7.48
N VAL A 81 -11.15 -10.94 7.06
CA VAL A 81 -10.79 -11.52 5.76
C VAL A 81 -12.01 -11.72 4.87
N GLY A 82 -13.17 -11.20 5.28
CA GLY A 82 -14.45 -11.30 4.58
C GLY A 82 -15.28 -12.51 5.00
N ARG A 83 -16.54 -12.55 4.54
CA ARG A 83 -17.51 -13.64 4.77
C ARG A 83 -17.78 -13.94 6.26
N ARG A 84 -17.70 -12.93 7.14
CA ARG A 84 -17.85 -13.06 8.60
C ARG A 84 -16.82 -14.01 9.23
N VAL A 85 -15.67 -14.15 8.58
CA VAL A 85 -14.53 -14.91 9.06
C VAL A 85 -13.45 -13.94 9.51
N HIS A 86 -12.90 -14.18 10.69
CA HIS A 86 -11.82 -13.41 11.24
C HIS A 86 -10.62 -14.31 11.50
N CYS A 87 -9.44 -13.91 11.07
CA CYS A 87 -8.23 -14.72 11.21
C CYS A 87 -7.19 -14.00 12.07
N ILE A 88 -6.38 -14.79 12.76
CA ILE A 88 -5.18 -14.28 13.43
C ILE A 88 -4.18 -13.87 12.35
N GLY A 89 -3.54 -12.71 12.54
CA GLY A 89 -2.50 -12.18 11.65
C GLY A 89 -1.16 -12.92 11.73
N ILE A 90 -1.18 -14.23 12.00
CA ILE A 90 0.00 -15.10 12.11
C ILE A 90 -0.13 -16.27 11.13
N GLY A 91 0.90 -16.51 10.32
CA GLY A 91 1.01 -17.62 9.38
C GLY A 91 2.31 -18.43 9.56
N ARG A 92 2.46 -19.47 8.76
CA ARG A 92 3.66 -20.34 8.70
C ARG A 92 4.70 -19.76 7.74
N CYS A 93 5.98 -19.81 8.13
CA CYS A 93 7.10 -19.36 7.29
C CYS A 93 7.40 -20.29 6.09
N ASP A 94 7.00 -21.55 6.13
CA ASP A 94 7.38 -22.57 5.12
C ASP A 94 6.99 -22.16 3.70
N GLY A 95 5.85 -21.47 3.56
CA GLY A 95 5.36 -20.98 2.28
C GLY A 95 6.13 -19.77 1.71
N LEU A 96 6.96 -19.10 2.53
CA LEU A 96 7.77 -17.95 2.11
C LEU A 96 9.21 -18.32 1.77
N GLY A 97 9.64 -19.57 2.03
CA GLY A 97 11.06 -19.95 1.93
C GLY A 97 11.94 -19.23 2.95
N ALA A 98 11.34 -18.66 4.00
CA ALA A 98 12.04 -18.01 5.08
C ALA A 98 12.32 -19.01 6.21
N THR A 99 13.53 -19.00 6.77
CA THR A 99 13.94 -19.90 7.86
C THR A 99 13.87 -19.24 9.24
N SER A 100 13.28 -18.04 9.34
CA SER A 100 13.25 -17.26 10.57
C SER A 100 11.89 -16.62 10.80
N ASN A 101 11.60 -16.26 12.05
CA ASN A 101 10.37 -15.56 12.42
C ASN A 101 10.36 -14.14 11.84
N ILE A 102 9.23 -13.75 11.26
CA ILE A 102 9.01 -12.44 10.62
C ILE A 102 7.84 -11.75 11.31
N ILE A 103 8.07 -10.59 11.92
CA ILE A 103 7.01 -9.70 12.41
C ILE A 103 6.54 -8.84 11.24
N GLY A 104 5.34 -9.12 10.76
CA GLY A 104 4.74 -8.41 9.62
C GLY A 104 4.05 -7.11 10.02
N ASN A 105 3.54 -6.41 9.01
CA ASN A 105 2.96 -5.08 9.14
C ASN A 105 1.79 -5.04 10.13
N ILE A 106 0.92 -6.06 10.17
CA ILE A 106 -0.26 -6.05 11.05
C ILE A 106 0.08 -5.91 12.55
N HIS A 107 1.21 -6.48 12.99
CA HIS A 107 1.67 -6.35 14.39
C HIS A 107 2.64 -5.18 14.61
N GLN A 108 2.95 -4.41 13.58
CA GLN A 108 3.69 -3.14 13.68
C GLN A 108 2.75 -1.92 13.80
N GLN A 109 1.45 -2.11 13.59
CA GLN A 109 0.47 -1.02 13.61
C GLN A 109 0.33 -0.38 14.99
N ASN A 110 0.08 0.93 15.02
CA ASN A 110 -0.06 1.73 16.26
C ASN A 110 1.17 1.70 17.17
N GLN A 111 2.33 1.41 16.58
CA GLN A 111 3.62 1.51 17.24
C GLN A 111 4.52 2.48 16.48
N ARG A 112 5.24 3.30 17.24
CA ARG A 112 6.34 4.11 16.75
C ARG A 112 7.58 3.23 16.81
N VAL A 113 8.12 2.89 15.66
CA VAL A 113 9.34 2.11 15.53
C VAL A 113 10.50 3.07 15.27
N GLU A 114 11.50 3.06 16.13
CA GLU A 114 12.72 3.85 15.99
C GLU A 114 13.91 2.93 15.71
N PHE A 115 14.69 3.25 14.67
CA PHE A 115 15.89 2.52 14.30
C PHE A 115 17.12 3.36 14.67
N ASP A 116 17.78 2.99 15.77
CA ASP A 116 19.05 3.59 16.19
C ASP A 116 20.20 2.78 15.58
N LEU A 117 20.63 3.23 14.40
CA LEU A 117 21.71 2.58 13.65
C LEU A 117 23.07 2.70 14.34
N ALA A 118 23.31 3.79 15.09
CA ALA A 118 24.59 4.04 15.76
C ALA A 118 24.79 3.06 16.92
N ASN A 119 23.73 2.81 17.70
CA ASN A 119 23.78 1.86 18.81
C ASN A 119 23.31 0.46 18.43
N ARG A 120 22.91 0.22 17.17
CA ARG A 120 22.33 -1.03 16.66
C ARG A 120 21.12 -1.49 17.47
N ARG A 121 20.21 -0.56 17.75
CA ARG A 121 19.00 -0.82 18.55
C ARG A 121 17.74 -0.49 17.75
N VAL A 122 16.69 -1.21 18.06
CA VAL A 122 15.33 -0.89 17.64
C VAL A 122 14.52 -0.57 18.89
N GLY A 123 13.77 0.51 18.84
CA GLY A 123 12.82 0.91 19.86
C GLY A 123 11.39 0.78 19.35
N PHE A 124 10.51 0.25 20.19
CA PHE A 124 9.07 0.25 19.97
C PHE A 124 8.41 1.08 21.06
N GLY A 125 7.50 1.98 20.67
CA GLY A 125 6.66 2.72 21.60
C GLY A 125 5.22 2.76 21.10
N LYS A 126 4.24 2.84 22.00
CA LYS A 126 2.84 3.05 21.58
C LYS A 126 2.72 4.37 20.82
N ALA A 127 2.05 4.35 19.68
CA ALA A 127 1.73 5.54 18.91
C ALA A 127 0.23 5.83 19.01
N ASP A 128 -0.12 7.04 19.42
CA ASP A 128 -1.48 7.55 19.28
C ASP A 128 -1.67 8.07 17.86
N CYS A 129 -2.31 7.25 17.02
CA CYS A 129 -2.59 7.59 15.63
C CYS A 129 -3.90 8.37 15.43
N SER A 130 -4.61 8.75 16.50
CA SER A 130 -5.95 9.38 16.40
C SER A 130 -5.94 10.67 15.57
N ARG A 131 -4.92 11.52 15.74
CA ARG A 131 -4.75 12.74 14.93
C ARG A 131 -4.46 12.47 13.46
N SER A 132 -3.77 11.37 13.16
CA SER A 132 -3.40 11.01 11.78
C SER A 132 -4.59 10.43 11.03
N ILE A 133 -5.45 9.66 11.71
CA ILE A 133 -6.67 9.10 11.13
C ILE A 133 -7.60 10.21 10.61
N VAL A 134 -7.85 11.24 11.43
CA VAL A 134 -8.68 12.40 11.03
C VAL A 134 -8.13 13.09 9.78
N LYS A 135 -6.81 13.24 9.69
CA LYS A 135 -6.17 13.84 8.51
C LYS A 135 -6.30 12.95 7.27
N VAL A 136 -6.19 11.64 7.41
CA VAL A 136 -6.37 10.70 6.29
C VAL A 136 -7.80 10.75 5.76
N GLU A 137 -8.79 10.83 6.66
CA GLU A 137 -10.20 10.97 6.28
C GLU A 137 -10.43 12.25 5.48
N GLN A 138 -9.94 13.39 5.97
CA GLN A 138 -10.00 14.67 5.26
C GLN A 138 -9.33 14.60 3.86
N VAL A 139 -8.14 14.02 3.76
CA VAL A 139 -7.43 13.88 2.47
C VAL A 139 -8.20 12.97 1.51
N THR A 140 -8.88 11.95 2.03
CA THR A 140 -9.70 11.04 1.22
C THR A 140 -10.92 11.76 0.66
N GLU A 141 -11.60 12.57 1.47
CA GLU A 141 -12.71 13.41 1.01
C GLU A 141 -12.28 14.42 -0.06
N GLU A 142 -11.14 15.09 0.14
CA GLU A 142 -10.58 16.02 -0.84
C GLU A 142 -10.22 15.31 -2.17
N ALA A 143 -9.65 14.11 -2.09
CA ALA A 143 -9.32 13.30 -3.26
C ALA A 143 -10.57 12.84 -4.03
N GLU A 144 -11.63 12.43 -3.34
CA GLU A 144 -12.91 12.04 -3.97
C GLU A 144 -13.59 13.24 -4.64
N SER A 145 -13.60 14.39 -3.98
CA SER A 145 -14.14 15.64 -4.54
C SER A 145 -13.38 16.07 -5.81
N LEU A 146 -12.06 15.94 -5.79
CA LEU A 146 -11.22 16.23 -6.97
C LEU A 146 -11.52 15.25 -8.11
N LYS A 147 -11.63 13.96 -7.80
CA LYS A 147 -11.99 12.92 -8.78
C LYS A 147 -13.35 13.20 -9.43
N GLN A 148 -14.36 13.54 -8.64
CA GLN A 148 -15.70 13.88 -9.15
C GLN A 148 -15.69 15.12 -10.07
N SER A 149 -14.84 16.10 -9.75
CA SER A 149 -14.66 17.30 -10.58
C SER A 149 -13.94 16.98 -11.89
N LEU A 150 -12.94 16.09 -11.86
CA LEU A 150 -12.24 15.61 -13.05
C LEU A 150 -13.17 14.81 -13.97
N ASP A 151 -14.01 13.92 -13.43
CA ASP A 151 -14.98 13.14 -14.21
C ASP A 151 -15.99 14.05 -14.91
N ARG A 152 -16.48 15.10 -14.23
CA ARG A 152 -17.36 16.11 -14.83
C ARG A 152 -16.66 16.87 -15.96
N TYR A 153 -15.38 17.19 -15.80
CA TYR A 153 -14.59 17.85 -16.84
C TYR A 153 -14.41 16.93 -18.06
N PHE A 154 -14.09 15.65 -17.83
CA PHE A 154 -13.91 14.66 -18.89
C PHE A 154 -15.21 14.45 -19.68
N LEU A 155 -16.34 14.28 -19.00
CA LEU A 155 -17.66 14.16 -19.63
C LEU A 155 -18.01 15.39 -20.48
N ARG A 156 -17.76 16.60 -19.97
CA ARG A 156 -18.00 17.85 -20.73
C ARG A 156 -17.10 17.94 -21.96
N ASN A 157 -15.82 17.60 -21.82
CA ASN A 157 -14.88 17.64 -22.94
C ASN A 157 -15.26 16.63 -24.02
N GLN A 158 -15.64 15.41 -23.61
CA GLN A 158 -16.11 14.38 -24.53
C GLN A 158 -17.37 14.83 -25.29
N LYS A 159 -18.35 15.43 -24.60
CA LYS A 159 -19.55 15.99 -25.23
C LYS A 159 -19.20 17.04 -26.28
N ARG A 160 -18.32 18.00 -25.94
CA ARG A 160 -17.85 19.02 -26.89
C ARG A 160 -17.15 18.43 -28.10
N THR A 161 -16.33 17.38 -27.91
CA THR A 161 -15.66 16.71 -29.03
C THR A 161 -16.63 15.93 -29.93
N MET A 162 -17.72 15.38 -29.38
CA MET A 162 -18.80 14.78 -30.18
C MET A 162 -19.58 15.84 -30.95
N GLU A 163 -20.05 16.89 -30.27
CA GLU A 163 -20.79 18.00 -30.89
C GLU A 163 -19.97 18.67 -32.02
N ALA A 164 -18.65 18.81 -31.85
CA ALA A 164 -17.77 19.35 -32.89
C ALA A 164 -17.60 18.41 -34.09
N LYS A 165 -17.55 17.09 -33.86
CA LYS A 165 -17.51 16.08 -34.94
C LYS A 165 -18.83 16.05 -35.70
N GLU A 166 -19.96 16.00 -35.00
CA GLU A 166 -21.30 16.06 -35.61
C GLU A 166 -21.46 17.35 -36.43
N ARG A 167 -21.04 18.49 -35.89
CA ARG A 167 -21.07 19.77 -36.62
C ARG A 167 -20.18 19.74 -37.86
N ALA A 168 -18.99 19.13 -37.80
CA ALA A 168 -18.09 19.00 -38.95
C ALA A 168 -18.67 18.07 -40.03
N GLU A 169 -19.34 16.98 -39.63
CA GLU A 169 -20.04 16.07 -40.54
C GLU A 169 -21.21 16.78 -41.25
N LEU A 170 -22.00 17.57 -40.52
CA LEU A 170 -23.11 18.36 -41.08
C LEU A 170 -22.63 19.46 -42.04
N LEU A 171 -21.53 20.16 -41.72
CA LEU A 171 -20.92 21.15 -42.60
C LEU A 171 -20.30 20.50 -43.86
N GLY A 172 -19.75 19.29 -43.72
CA GLY A 172 -19.30 18.49 -44.86
C GLY A 172 -20.42 18.12 -45.82
N ARG A 173 -21.66 17.94 -45.32
CA ARG A 173 -22.85 17.68 -46.14
C ARG A 173 -23.39 18.92 -46.86
N ALA A 174 -23.22 20.12 -46.28
CA ALA A 174 -23.69 21.37 -46.88
C ALA A 174 -22.83 21.87 -48.05
N ASN A 175 -21.56 21.46 -48.13
CA ASN A 175 -20.63 21.85 -49.20
C ASN A 175 -20.66 20.90 -50.41
N GLY A 176 -21.61 19.96 -50.45
CA GLY A 176 -21.83 19.02 -51.54
C GLY A 176 -23.06 19.39 -52.36
N GLU A 177 -22.85 20.05 -53.50
CA GLU A 177 -23.86 20.23 -54.53
C GLU A 177 -24.21 18.88 -55.17
N SER A 178 -25.51 18.62 -55.34
CA SER A 178 -26.17 17.46 -56.00
C SER A 178 -26.18 16.10 -55.26
N HIS A 179 -27.31 15.76 -54.63
CA HIS A 179 -28.15 14.59 -54.98
C HIS A 179 -29.30 14.38 -53.96
N ILE A 180 -30.51 14.73 -54.38
CA ILE A 180 -31.82 14.52 -53.69
C ILE A 180 -32.28 13.05 -53.84
N LEU A 181 -31.40 12.07 -53.62
CA LEU A 181 -31.76 10.64 -53.83
C LEU A 181 -31.14 9.69 -52.81
N ARG A 182 -31.12 10.10 -51.53
CA ARG A 182 -30.71 9.23 -50.40
C ARG A 182 -31.63 9.27 -49.19
N ILE A 183 -32.80 9.90 -49.30
CA ILE A 183 -33.74 10.04 -48.16
C ILE A 183 -34.45 8.70 -47.82
N PHE A 184 -34.32 7.66 -48.66
CA PHE A 184 -34.82 6.30 -48.35
C PHE A 184 -33.76 5.29 -47.88
N ASP A 185 -32.50 5.71 -47.67
CA ASP A 185 -31.44 4.83 -47.14
C ASP A 185 -30.93 5.26 -45.73
N GLU A 186 -31.42 6.41 -45.22
CA GLU A 186 -30.93 7.02 -43.98
C GLU A 186 -31.42 6.28 -42.71
N GLU A 187 -32.57 5.60 -42.75
CA GLU A 187 -33.05 4.77 -41.62
C GLU A 187 -32.40 3.37 -41.57
N ALA A 188 -31.97 2.83 -42.71
CA ALA A 188 -31.24 1.56 -42.78
C ALA A 188 -29.77 1.75 -42.37
N GLN A 189 -29.16 2.87 -42.76
CA GLN A 189 -27.78 3.21 -42.40
C GLN A 189 -27.65 3.70 -40.94
N ALA A 190 -28.68 4.34 -40.38
CA ALA A 190 -28.74 4.66 -38.94
C ALA A 190 -28.82 3.39 -38.07
N ARG A 191 -29.52 2.34 -38.52
CA ARG A 191 -29.49 1.03 -37.83
C ARG A 191 -28.13 0.34 -37.93
N GLN A 192 -27.42 0.54 -39.05
CA GLN A 192 -26.05 0.07 -39.23
C GLN A 192 -25.06 0.84 -38.33
N SER A 193 -25.23 2.15 -38.14
CA SER A 193 -24.40 2.97 -37.27
C SER A 193 -24.65 2.68 -35.78
N VAL A 194 -25.89 2.37 -35.39
CA VAL A 194 -26.22 1.88 -34.04
C VAL A 194 -25.62 0.49 -33.81
N ARG A 195 -25.65 -0.42 -34.81
CA ARG A 195 -24.99 -1.74 -34.72
C ARG A 195 -23.47 -1.66 -34.71
N SER A 196 -22.86 -0.75 -35.48
CA SER A 196 -21.41 -0.56 -35.45
C SER A 196 -20.96 0.15 -34.17
N SER A 197 -21.79 1.04 -33.61
CA SER A 197 -21.57 1.64 -32.29
C SER A 197 -21.72 0.63 -31.16
N ALA A 198 -22.67 -0.31 -31.25
CA ALA A 198 -22.79 -1.44 -30.33
C ALA A 198 -21.56 -2.35 -30.39
N ARG A 199 -21.06 -2.64 -31.61
CA ARG A 199 -19.82 -3.40 -31.77
C ARG A 199 -18.59 -2.64 -31.27
N MET A 200 -18.50 -1.33 -31.48
CA MET A 200 -17.42 -0.52 -30.91
C MET A 200 -17.51 -0.40 -29.39
N LEU A 201 -18.72 -0.41 -28.80
CA LEU A 201 -18.93 -0.45 -27.35
C LEU A 201 -18.58 -1.81 -26.76
N GLU A 202 -18.94 -2.91 -27.44
CA GLU A 202 -18.51 -4.26 -27.06
C GLU A 202 -16.99 -4.40 -27.18
N GLU A 203 -16.39 -3.87 -28.25
CA GLU A 203 -14.94 -3.87 -28.45
C GLU A 203 -14.24 -2.97 -27.43
N ALA A 204 -14.81 -1.82 -27.06
CA ALA A 204 -14.31 -0.95 -25.98
C ALA A 204 -14.49 -1.58 -24.59
N SER A 205 -15.56 -2.35 -24.36
CA SER A 205 -15.78 -3.09 -23.12
C SER A 205 -14.82 -4.26 -23.00
N LEU A 206 -14.62 -5.02 -24.08
CA LEU A 206 -13.63 -6.10 -24.16
C LEU A 206 -12.20 -5.56 -24.04
N THR A 207 -11.92 -4.41 -24.63
CA THR A 207 -10.64 -3.71 -24.47
C THR A 207 -10.48 -3.18 -23.05
N GLY A 208 -11.56 -2.70 -22.42
CA GLY A 208 -11.60 -2.28 -21.02
C GLY A 208 -11.34 -3.44 -20.06
N GLU A 209 -11.96 -4.60 -20.28
CA GLU A 209 -11.70 -5.83 -19.54
C GLU A 209 -10.30 -6.39 -19.82
N ALA A 210 -9.80 -6.30 -21.05
CA ALA A 210 -8.43 -6.66 -21.39
C ALA A 210 -7.41 -5.72 -20.72
N ILE A 211 -7.69 -4.41 -20.63
CA ILE A 211 -6.84 -3.45 -19.92
C ILE A 211 -6.93 -3.65 -18.42
N LEU A 212 -8.12 -3.87 -17.85
CA LEU A 212 -8.31 -4.13 -16.42
C LEU A 212 -7.68 -5.47 -16.01
N SER A 213 -7.81 -6.51 -16.83
CA SER A 213 -7.13 -7.79 -16.60
C SER A 213 -5.62 -7.66 -16.81
N ALA A 214 -5.16 -6.90 -17.80
CA ALA A 214 -3.75 -6.57 -17.99
C ALA A 214 -3.21 -5.70 -16.83
N MET A 215 -4.01 -4.83 -16.21
CA MET A 215 -3.62 -4.03 -15.05
C MET A 215 -3.62 -4.87 -13.76
N SER A 216 -4.55 -5.82 -13.64
CA SER A 216 -4.58 -6.81 -12.56
C SER A 216 -3.42 -7.82 -12.66
N GLY A 217 -3.08 -8.27 -13.87
CA GLY A 217 -1.94 -9.15 -14.19
C GLY A 217 -0.61 -8.39 -14.24
N SER A 218 -0.62 -7.08 -14.48
CA SER A 218 0.56 -6.22 -14.33
C SER A 218 1.02 -6.12 -12.89
N ARG A 219 0.20 -6.51 -11.89
CA ARG A 219 0.63 -6.63 -10.50
C ARG A 219 1.64 -7.77 -10.30
N GLU A 220 1.50 -8.87 -11.05
CA GLU A 220 2.47 -9.98 -11.10
C GLU A 220 3.75 -9.58 -11.87
N ARG A 221 3.59 -8.85 -13.00
CA ARG A 221 4.73 -8.31 -13.76
C ARG A 221 5.47 -7.20 -13.01
N LEU A 222 4.80 -6.36 -12.22
CA LEU A 222 5.45 -5.39 -11.33
C LEU A 222 6.15 -6.09 -10.16
N LYS A 223 5.62 -7.19 -9.61
CA LYS A 223 6.32 -7.98 -8.59
C LYS A 223 7.58 -8.64 -9.14
N ASN A 224 7.54 -9.17 -10.37
CA ASN A 224 8.72 -9.73 -11.03
C ASN A 224 9.67 -8.65 -11.56
N ALA A 225 9.18 -7.49 -11.98
CA ALA A 225 10.01 -6.33 -12.33
C ALA A 225 10.62 -5.67 -11.08
N GLN A 226 9.93 -5.68 -9.93
CA GLN A 226 10.43 -5.22 -8.65
C GLN A 226 11.45 -6.22 -8.08
N ARG A 227 11.24 -7.55 -8.23
CA ARG A 227 12.25 -8.57 -7.92
C ARG A 227 13.45 -8.49 -8.85
N LYS A 228 13.26 -8.30 -10.16
CA LYS A 228 14.36 -8.05 -11.12
C LYS A 228 15.04 -6.71 -10.88
N ALA A 229 14.33 -5.68 -10.45
CA ALA A 229 14.93 -4.41 -10.02
C ALA A 229 15.68 -4.59 -8.71
N LEU A 230 15.21 -5.43 -7.78
CA LEU A 230 15.95 -5.81 -6.56
C LEU A 230 17.21 -6.62 -6.89
N ASP A 231 17.14 -7.55 -7.85
CA ASP A 231 18.28 -8.34 -8.32
C ASP A 231 19.25 -7.48 -9.14
N VAL A 232 18.76 -6.52 -9.91
CA VAL A 232 19.57 -5.49 -10.58
C VAL A 232 20.12 -4.49 -9.56
N LEU A 233 19.47 -4.26 -8.41
CA LEU A 233 20.01 -3.45 -7.31
C LEU A 233 21.04 -4.21 -6.45
N ASN A 234 20.95 -5.55 -6.42
CA ASN A 234 21.96 -6.44 -5.82
C ASN A 234 23.15 -6.71 -6.77
N THR A 235 22.94 -6.66 -8.09
CA THR A 235 23.98 -6.94 -9.10
C THR A 235 24.64 -5.66 -9.61
N VAL A 236 23.88 -4.57 -9.74
CA VAL A 236 24.41 -3.22 -9.93
C VAL A 236 24.53 -2.63 -8.54
N GLY A 237 25.63 -3.02 -7.89
CA GLY A 237 25.95 -2.61 -6.54
C GLY A 237 25.62 -1.14 -6.33
N LEU A 238 24.85 -0.87 -5.28
CA LEU A 238 24.81 0.45 -4.65
C LEU A 238 26.25 0.89 -4.47
N SER A 239 26.72 1.71 -5.43
CA SER A 239 28.04 2.29 -5.40
C SER A 239 28.21 2.90 -4.02
N ASN A 240 29.35 2.62 -3.40
CA ASN A 240 29.76 3.11 -2.07
C ASN A 240 29.46 4.61 -1.82
N SER A 241 29.14 5.38 -2.86
CA SER A 241 28.62 6.74 -2.84
C SER A 241 27.22 6.91 -2.19
N VAL A 242 26.28 5.96 -2.30
CA VAL A 242 24.92 6.10 -1.70
C VAL A 242 24.91 5.66 -0.23
N LEU A 243 25.69 4.63 0.12
CA LEU A 243 25.92 4.25 1.51
C LEU A 243 26.63 5.36 2.31
N ARG A 244 27.51 6.14 1.66
CA ARG A 244 28.16 7.33 2.25
C ARG A 244 27.24 8.55 2.38
N LEU A 245 26.07 8.58 1.74
CA LEU A 245 25.15 9.72 1.81
C LEU A 245 24.27 9.70 3.08
N ILE A 246 24.11 8.53 3.72
CA ILE A 246 23.39 8.40 4.99
C ILE A 246 24.36 8.59 6.18
N GLU A 247 25.63 8.20 6.05
CA GLU A 247 26.66 8.45 7.07
C GLU A 247 27.12 9.93 7.11
N ARG A 248 26.96 10.69 6.00
CA ARG A 248 27.37 12.10 5.93
C ARG A 248 26.55 13.05 6.79
N ARG A 249 25.26 12.78 7.05
CA ARG A 249 24.44 13.73 7.81
C ARG A 249 24.95 13.90 9.24
N HIS A 250 25.42 12.81 9.86
CA HIS A 250 25.92 12.87 11.24
C HIS A 250 27.30 13.55 11.36
N ARG A 251 28.15 13.45 10.32
CA ARG A 251 29.49 14.08 10.30
C ARG A 251 29.40 15.58 10.01
N VAL A 252 28.51 15.98 9.10
CA VAL A 252 28.28 17.38 8.77
C VAL A 252 27.67 18.12 9.97
N ASP A 253 26.68 17.54 10.65
CA ASP A 253 26.09 18.14 11.85
C ASP A 253 27.10 18.28 13.01
N ASN A 254 28.00 17.31 13.17
CA ASN A 254 29.07 17.43 14.17
C ASN A 254 30.10 18.51 13.79
N TRP A 255 30.51 18.58 12.53
CA TRP A 255 31.48 19.59 12.10
C TRP A 255 30.94 21.02 12.24
N ILE A 256 29.67 21.27 11.89
CA ILE A 256 29.04 22.60 12.04
C ILE A 256 29.06 23.06 13.51
N LYS A 257 28.79 22.15 14.47
CA LYS A 257 28.83 22.46 15.91
C LYS A 257 30.24 22.85 16.38
N TYR A 258 31.26 22.08 16.02
CA TYR A 258 32.64 22.37 16.44
C TYR A 258 33.20 23.61 15.74
N ALA A 259 32.85 23.85 14.48
CA ALA A 259 33.23 25.07 13.76
C ALA A 259 32.66 26.33 14.44
N GLY A 260 31.38 26.28 14.87
CA GLY A 260 30.75 27.38 15.63
C GLY A 260 31.40 27.65 16.98
N MET A 261 31.77 26.60 17.73
CA MET A 261 32.48 26.75 19.02
C MET A 261 33.87 27.37 18.85
N ILE A 262 34.62 27.00 17.81
CA ILE A 262 35.95 27.58 17.56
C ILE A 262 35.82 29.04 17.12
N LEU A 263 34.89 29.35 16.21
CA LEU A 263 34.68 30.71 15.72
C LEU A 263 34.32 31.67 16.86
N THR A 264 33.45 31.25 17.77
CA THR A 264 33.07 32.06 18.94
C THR A 264 34.25 32.30 19.89
N LEU A 265 35.07 31.30 20.16
CA LEU A 265 36.30 31.45 20.96
C LEU A 265 37.31 32.41 20.31
N VAL A 266 37.49 32.35 18.99
CA VAL A 266 38.39 33.26 18.25
C VAL A 266 37.90 34.70 18.32
N ILE A 267 36.59 34.93 18.15
CA ILE A 267 36.01 36.28 18.25
C ILE A 267 36.21 36.85 19.66
N VAL A 268 35.93 36.05 20.71
CA VAL A 268 36.16 36.46 22.11
C VAL A 268 37.63 36.76 22.37
N PHE A 269 38.55 35.94 21.83
CA PHE A 269 39.98 36.15 21.97
C PHE A 269 40.45 37.44 21.29
N ILE A 270 39.97 37.74 20.07
CA ILE A 270 40.29 38.98 19.35
C ILE A 270 39.78 40.19 20.12
N ILE A 271 38.54 40.15 20.62
CA ILE A 271 37.99 41.23 21.44
C ILE A 271 38.81 41.42 22.71
N TRP A 272 39.13 40.34 23.42
CA TRP A 272 39.96 40.39 24.64
C TRP A 272 41.36 40.96 24.37
N ARG A 273 41.99 40.57 23.25
CA ARG A 273 43.31 41.06 22.82
C ARG A 273 43.31 42.51 22.36
N TRP A 274 42.18 42.99 21.84
CA TRP A 274 41.99 44.39 21.43
C TRP A 274 41.69 45.29 22.64
N THR A 275 40.96 44.77 23.62
CA THR A 275 40.54 45.53 24.81
C THR A 275 41.62 45.59 25.90
N ARG A 276 42.76 44.91 25.71
CA ARG A 276 43.90 44.87 26.64
C ARG A 276 45.18 45.34 25.96
#